data_AF-A0A0R2AE66-F1
#
_entry.id   AF-A0A0R2AE66-F1
#
_cell.length_a   1.000
_cell.length_b   1.000
_cell.length_c   1.000
_cell.angle_alpha   90.00
_cell.angle_beta   90.00
_cell.angle_gamma   90.00
#
_symmetry.space_group_name_H-M   'P 1'
#
loop_
_entity.id
_entity.type
_entity.pdbx_description
1 polymer ?
#
loop_
_entity_poly.entity_id
_entity_poly.type
_entity_poly.pdbx_seq_one_letter_code
_entity_poly.pdbx_strand_id
1 'polypeptide(L)'
;MCPADECQIGQGHEQLETSSKFQITTPLPNRQREAYELFLQHAGIDVAAVEWVEDATGKTYVYDVNTNTNYNPAAEEETNVYAHEHLAEFLGDLLSEKYGIELPQ
;
A
#
# COMPACT_ATOMS: atom_id res chain seq x y z
N MET A 1 -8.76 0.57 13.54
CA MET A 1 -7.88 1.14 12.52
C MET A 1 -7.70 2.61 12.85
N CYS A 2 -6.51 3.04 13.27
CA CYS A 2 -6.22 4.45 13.56
C CYS A 2 -5.75 5.17 12.28
N PRO A 3 -6.03 6.46 12.10
CA PRO A 3 -5.61 7.19 10.90
C PRO A 3 -4.08 7.16 10.73
N ALA A 4 -3.58 6.96 9.51
CA ALA A 4 -2.14 6.99 9.24
C ALA A 4 -1.51 8.34 9.62
N ASP A 5 -2.28 9.41 9.49
CA ASP A 5 -1.87 10.80 9.75
C ASP A 5 -1.69 11.10 11.23
N GLU A 6 -2.40 10.39 12.10
CA GLU A 6 -2.26 10.51 13.55
C GLU A 6 -1.04 9.75 14.09
N CYS A 7 -0.35 8.95 13.27
CA CYS A 7 0.86 8.22 13.65
C CYS A 7 2.14 9.10 13.59
N GLN A 8 2.01 10.37 13.21
CA GLN A 8 3.08 11.35 13.37
C GLN A 8 3.23 11.74 14.85
N ILE A 9 3.96 10.91 15.59
CA ILE A 9 4.26 11.18 17.01
C ILE A 9 5.08 12.47 17.12
N GLY A 10 4.45 13.54 17.60
CA GLY A 10 5.12 14.75 18.04
C GLY A 10 5.78 14.58 19.41
N GLN A 11 7.08 14.90 19.46
CA GLN A 11 7.85 15.38 20.63
C GLN A 11 8.02 14.40 21.81
N GLY A 12 8.88 13.39 21.64
CA GLY A 12 9.54 12.66 22.73
C GLY A 12 11.05 12.82 22.60
N HIS A 13 11.71 13.13 23.72
CA HIS A 13 13.11 13.57 23.85
C HIS A 13 14.14 12.93 22.90
N GLU A 14 15.05 13.80 22.45
CA GLU A 14 16.25 13.56 21.64
C GLU A 14 16.01 13.51 20.12
N GLN A 15 16.44 14.59 19.45
CA GLN A 15 16.56 14.70 18.00
C GLN A 15 17.28 13.48 17.43
N LEU A 16 16.63 12.68 16.59
CA LEU A 16 17.37 11.68 15.79
C LEU A 16 16.78 11.35 14.41
N GLU A 17 15.54 11.71 14.08
CA GLU A 17 15.03 11.44 12.73
C GLU A 17 14.28 12.66 12.19
N THR A 18 14.91 13.40 11.26
CA THR A 18 14.25 14.44 10.45
C THR A 18 13.60 13.86 9.20
N SER A 19 13.73 12.54 9.00
CA SER A 19 13.14 11.81 7.88
C SER A 19 11.66 11.53 8.15
N SER A 20 10.84 11.51 7.09
CA SER A 20 9.45 11.05 7.22
C SER A 20 9.45 9.58 7.63
N LYS A 21 8.57 9.20 8.57
CA LYS A 21 8.39 7.80 8.99
C LYS A 21 7.82 6.91 7.87
N PHE A 22 7.12 7.52 6.92
CA PHE A 22 6.48 6.83 5.82
C PHE A 22 6.99 7.40 4.51
N GLN A 23 7.42 6.52 3.61
CA GLN A 23 7.92 6.89 2.30
C GLN A 23 7.48 5.85 1.29
N ILE A 24 7.01 6.30 0.13
CA ILE A 24 6.84 5.45 -1.05
C ILE A 24 8.21 5.32 -1.72
N THR A 25 8.74 4.10 -1.74
CA THR A 25 10.08 3.82 -2.27
C THR A 25 10.00 3.12 -3.63
N THR A 26 11.14 2.62 -4.12
CA THR A 26 11.22 1.87 -5.38
C THR A 26 10.25 0.68 -5.42
N PRO A 27 9.75 0.32 -6.61
CA PRO A 27 8.92 -0.86 -6.80
C PRO A 27 9.58 -2.13 -6.27
N LEU A 28 8.75 -3.08 -5.82
CA LEU A 28 9.19 -4.40 -5.37
C LEU A 28 9.99 -5.13 -6.47
N PRO A 29 11.01 -5.93 -6.11
CA PRO A 29 11.62 -6.86 -7.03
C PRO A 29 10.56 -7.76 -7.69
N ASN A 30 10.66 -7.98 -9.01
CA ASN A 30 9.65 -8.70 -9.79
C ASN A 30 9.24 -10.04 -9.16
N ARG A 31 10.21 -10.84 -8.70
CA ARG A 31 9.95 -12.14 -8.08
C ARG A 31 9.12 -12.02 -6.79
N GLN A 32 9.36 -10.99 -5.99
CA GLN A 32 8.62 -10.77 -4.75
C GLN A 32 7.20 -10.30 -5.05
N ARG A 33 7.05 -9.38 -5.99
CA ARG A 33 5.74 -8.92 -6.48
C ARG A 33 4.91 -10.07 -7.02
N GLU A 34 5.45 -10.88 -7.93
CA GLU A 34 4.76 -12.04 -8.52
C GLU A 34 4.33 -13.06 -7.45
N ALA A 35 5.19 -13.30 -6.44
CA ALA A 35 4.85 -14.19 -5.33
C ALA A 35 3.66 -13.66 -4.51
N TYR A 36 3.59 -12.35 -4.29
CA TYR A 36 2.47 -11.72 -3.57
C TYR A 36 1.20 -11.70 -4.41
N GLU A 37 1.28 -11.36 -5.69
CA GLU A 37 0.14 -11.40 -6.62
C GLU A 37 -0.45 -12.83 -6.70
N LEU A 38 0.38 -13.85 -6.83
CA LEU A 38 -0.07 -15.26 -6.83
C LEU A 38 -0.70 -15.67 -5.49
N PHE A 39 -0.15 -15.22 -4.37
CA PHE A 39 -0.72 -15.51 -3.06
C PHE A 39 -2.11 -14.87 -2.91
N LEU A 40 -2.23 -13.59 -3.25
CA LEU A 40 -3.49 -12.84 -3.16
C LEU A 40 -4.55 -13.40 -4.12
N GLN A 41 -4.15 -13.77 -5.34
CA GLN A 41 -5.04 -14.41 -6.31
C GLN A 41 -5.60 -15.74 -5.78
N HIS A 42 -4.77 -16.61 -5.20
CA HIS A 42 -5.25 -17.86 -4.61
C HIS A 42 -6.16 -17.65 -3.40
N ALA A 43 -5.98 -16.54 -2.68
CA ALA A 43 -6.83 -16.15 -1.56
C ALA A 43 -8.14 -15.49 -2.00
N GLY A 44 -8.30 -15.14 -3.28
CA GLY A 44 -9.44 -14.38 -3.78
C GLY A 44 -9.48 -12.94 -3.27
N ILE A 45 -8.31 -12.34 -3.09
CA ILE A 45 -8.14 -10.97 -2.61
C ILE A 45 -7.61 -10.10 -3.75
N ASP A 46 -8.41 -9.16 -4.22
CA ASP A 46 -8.02 -8.28 -5.33
C ASP A 46 -7.23 -7.04 -4.86
N VAL A 47 -7.52 -6.57 -3.65
CA VAL A 47 -6.88 -5.37 -3.06
C VAL A 47 -6.46 -5.67 -1.62
N ALA A 48 -5.16 -5.51 -1.35
CA ALA A 48 -4.61 -5.61 0.00
C ALA A 48 -3.29 -4.85 0.13
N ALA A 49 -2.97 -4.48 1.38
CA ALA A 49 -1.61 -4.19 1.80
C ALA A 49 -0.97 -5.48 2.33
N VAL A 50 0.25 -5.77 1.88
CA VAL A 50 1.08 -6.86 2.40
C VAL A 50 2.16 -6.25 3.27
N GLU A 51 2.32 -6.73 4.49
CA GLU A 51 3.32 -6.19 5.43
C GLU A 51 4.46 -7.20 5.63
N TRP A 52 5.69 -6.74 5.45
CA TRP A 52 6.88 -7.57 5.58
C TRP A 52 8.03 -6.84 6.28
N VAL A 53 8.94 -7.62 6.82
CA VAL A 53 10.25 -7.18 7.32
C VAL A 53 11.35 -8.00 6.68
N GLU A 54 12.57 -7.45 6.67
CA GLU A 54 13.77 -8.15 6.22
C GLU A 54 14.72 -8.33 7.41
N ASP A 55 15.28 -9.53 7.57
CA ASP A 55 16.34 -9.74 8.57
C ASP A 55 17.72 -9.29 8.06
N ALA A 56 18.72 -9.30 8.95
CA ALA A 56 20.07 -8.87 8.63
C ALA A 56 20.77 -9.70 7.52
N THR A 57 20.21 -10.85 7.13
CA THR A 57 20.73 -11.69 6.05
C THR A 57 20.02 -11.46 4.71
N GLY A 58 19.08 -10.52 4.65
CA GLY A 58 18.29 -10.24 3.47
C GLY A 58 17.07 -11.16 3.30
N LYS A 59 16.69 -11.91 4.34
CA LYS A 59 15.52 -12.79 4.26
C LYS A 59 14.26 -12.06 4.66
N THR A 60 13.28 -12.06 3.75
CA THR A 60 11.96 -11.47 3.94
C THR A 60 11.04 -12.36 4.77
N TYR A 61 10.29 -11.75 5.68
CA TYR A 61 9.21 -12.36 6.44
C TYR A 61 7.96 -11.50 6.27
N VAL A 62 6.92 -12.07 5.64
CA VAL A 62 5.58 -11.49 5.60
C VAL A 62 4.87 -11.84 6.89
N TYR A 63 4.29 -10.87 7.57
CA TYR A 63 3.66 -11.08 8.88
C TYR A 63 2.19 -10.66 8.95
N ASP A 64 1.71 -9.82 8.03
CA ASP A 64 0.31 -9.42 7.96
C ASP A 64 -0.16 -9.13 6.52
N VAL A 65 -1.47 -9.24 6.31
CA VAL A 65 -2.16 -8.91 5.05
C VAL A 65 -3.47 -8.20 5.39
N ASN A 66 -3.56 -6.92 5.02
CA ASN A 66 -4.68 -6.05 5.36
C ASN A 66 -5.51 -5.72 4.11
N THR A 67 -6.79 -6.11 4.07
CA THR A 67 -7.72 -5.78 2.97
C THR A 67 -8.41 -4.42 3.15
N ASN A 68 -8.24 -3.80 4.32
CA ASN A 68 -8.66 -2.44 4.62
C ASN A 68 -7.43 -1.71 5.13
N THR A 69 -6.80 -0.91 4.28
CA THR A 69 -5.58 -0.17 4.61
C THR A 69 -5.85 1.33 4.65
N ASN A 70 -5.13 2.03 5.52
CA ASN A 70 -5.08 3.48 5.48
C ASN A 70 -3.91 3.92 4.60
N TYR A 71 -4.10 4.98 3.82
CA TYR A 71 -3.05 5.59 3.01
C TYR A 71 -2.42 6.77 3.77
N ASN A 72 -1.19 7.13 3.43
CA ASN A 72 -0.47 8.25 4.05
C ASN A 72 -0.38 9.42 3.05
N PRO A 73 -1.20 10.48 3.18
CA PRO A 73 -1.26 11.59 2.22
C PRO A 73 0.08 12.30 2.06
N ALA A 74 0.88 12.44 3.11
CA ALA A 74 2.19 13.08 3.00
C ALA A 74 3.14 12.29 2.08
N ALA A 75 3.18 10.96 2.21
CA ALA A 75 3.99 10.10 1.33
C ALA A 75 3.44 10.05 -0.11
N GLU A 76 2.11 10.07 -0.26
CA GLU A 76 1.44 10.12 -1.56
C GLU A 76 1.74 11.44 -2.29
N GLU A 77 1.62 12.59 -1.61
CA GLU A 77 1.92 13.92 -2.14
C GLU A 77 3.39 14.05 -2.56
N GLU A 78 4.33 13.52 -1.77
CA GLU A 78 5.77 13.56 -2.07
C GLU A 78 6.12 12.82 -3.37
N THR A 79 5.36 11.78 -3.73
CA THR A 79 5.62 10.96 -4.92
C THR A 79 4.63 11.18 -6.06
N ASN A 80 3.57 11.95 -5.81
CA ASN A 80 2.43 12.11 -6.69
C ASN A 80 1.83 10.75 -7.14
N VAL A 81 1.70 9.83 -6.18
CA VAL A 81 1.09 8.51 -6.35
C VAL A 81 0.01 8.35 -5.30
N TYR A 82 -1.24 8.21 -5.74
CA TYR A 82 -2.42 8.19 -4.89
C TYR A 82 -3.11 6.84 -5.01
N ALA A 83 -3.05 6.02 -3.97
CA ALA A 83 -3.59 4.67 -4.02
C ALA A 83 -5.12 4.65 -4.13
N HIS A 84 -5.79 5.68 -3.64
CA HIS A 84 -7.24 5.83 -3.77
C HIS A 84 -7.69 6.08 -5.22
N GLU A 85 -6.87 6.73 -6.05
CA GLU A 85 -7.14 6.92 -7.48
C GLU A 85 -7.09 5.57 -8.21
N HIS A 86 -6.03 4.78 -7.99
CA HIS A 86 -5.92 3.44 -8.56
C HIS A 86 -7.03 2.49 -8.10
N LEU A 87 -7.47 2.61 -6.84
CA LEU A 87 -8.62 1.85 -6.35
C LEU A 87 -9.92 2.26 -7.07
N ALA A 88 -10.13 3.56 -7.30
CA ALA A 88 -11.29 4.05 -8.03
C ALA A 88 -11.29 3.57 -9.50
N GLU A 89 -10.15 3.61 -10.17
CA GLU A 89 -9.95 3.06 -11.52
C GLU A 89 -10.30 1.57 -11.55
N PHE A 90 -9.71 0.77 -10.65
CA PHE A 90 -9.95 -0.67 -10.55
C PHE A 90 -11.44 -1.01 -10.33
N LEU A 91 -12.09 -0.33 -9.38
CA LEU A 91 -13.51 -0.53 -9.12
C LEU A 91 -14.39 -0.08 -10.30
N GLY A 92 -13.96 0.95 -11.01
CA GLY A 92 -14.62 1.44 -12.22
C GLY A 92 -14.56 0.42 -13.37
N ASP A 93 -13.41 -0.21 -13.58
CA ASP A 93 -13.22 -1.28 -14.55
C ASP A 93 -14.09 -2.49 -14.21
N LEU A 94 -14.10 -2.92 -12.94
CA LEU A 94 -14.96 -4.01 -12.47
C LEU A 94 -16.46 -3.72 -12.67
N LEU A 95 -16.88 -2.47 -12.42
CA LEU A 95 -18.27 -2.06 -12.63
C LEU A 95 -18.62 -2.11 -14.13
N SER A 96 -17.72 -1.62 -14.98
CA SER A 96 -17.88 -1.60 -16.43
C SER A 96 -17.96 -3.02 -16.99
N GLU A 97 -17.06 -3.92 -16.56
CA GLU A 97 -17.07 -5.33 -16.93
C GLU A 97 -18.37 -6.02 -16.51
N LYS A 98 -18.81 -5.79 -15.26
CA LYS A 98 -19.95 -6.50 -14.69
C LYS A 98 -21.30 -6.02 -15.23
N TYR A 99 -21.44 -4.73 -15.53
CA TYR A 99 -22.72 -4.11 -15.86
C TYR A 99 -22.78 -3.42 -17.22
N GLY A 100 -21.67 -3.35 -17.96
CA GLY A 100 -21.62 -2.69 -19.26
C GLY A 100 -21.82 -1.17 -19.18
N ILE A 101 -21.45 -0.55 -18.06
CA ILE A 101 -21.56 0.90 -17.83
C ILE A 101 -20.27 1.56 -18.27
N GLU A 102 -20.32 2.54 -19.17
CA GLU A 102 -19.17 3.43 -19.43
C GLU A 102 -19.14 4.54 -18.36
N LEU A 103 -18.07 4.61 -17.57
CA LEU A 103 -17.85 5.71 -16.64
C LEU A 103 -17.33 6.94 -17.40
N PRO A 104 -17.83 8.15 -17.09
CA PRO A 104 -17.27 9.38 -17.64
C PRO A 104 -15.82 9.55 -17.20
N GLN A 105 -14.97 9.98 -18.14
CA GLN A 105 -13.57 10.37 -17.88
C GLN A 105 -13.49 11.66 -17.06
#